data_AF-A0A7W8KCX2-F1
#
_entry.id   AF-A0A7W8KCX2-F1
#
_cell.length_a   1.000
_cell.length_b   1.000
_cell.length_c   1.000
_cell.angle_alpha   90.00
_cell.angle_beta   90.00
_cell.angle_gamma   90.00
#
_symmetry.space_group_name_H-M   'P 1'
#
loop_
_entity.id
_entity.type
_entity.pdbx_description
1 polymer ?
#
loop_
_entity_poly.entity_id
_entity_poly.type
_entity_poly.pdbx_seq_one_letter_code
_entity_poly.pdbx_strand_id
1 'polypeptide(L)'
;MRRSLPVCVSLITLLISACGQQGRVPQASAPDTTTIEASTALAALTVVNPGTTSGAVTINDSSATGGQAVKLRAPGSSVSFALPSSFQSGDTAVSIRARGAGQPIVSLMRGSQELARQTLSSSTFTTVYFGHFQLNTGDTLTVRLVNGDTTTRRAAVVDYLSFVPKTGSAPAPAPAPAPSPAPAPAPAPAPAPAPTPAPAPTIVPGITPPPSGKVSWDWQIGAGGDSNINVPSGAVLIDVDGFDTTAAKVAQLKAQGLYTVCYLDVGSYEPGRPDSSQYPDYLKIQQDPDWPQEYFLDVTDVFKSNSVLATILNKRFAMCKAKGFDAVEPDNLQNDENVSGGRITTQQQIDFNGWVADAAHAAGLAVFQKNGPDKILLRDRTGKMMVEKFDGILNEQCQEYGECAALAEYTKRGKLALDVEYKSGLSLNCTQFSGQGVNAMKRDLDLVAPGMSGYLRQTCN
;
A
#
# COMPACT_ATOMS: atom_id res chain seq x y z
N MET A 1 55.21 5.03 -27.10
CA MET A 1 56.55 5.68 -27.09
C MET A 1 56.45 7.00 -27.84
N ARG A 2 57.07 8.07 -27.28
CA ARG A 2 57.30 9.45 -27.81
C ARG A 2 56.04 10.33 -27.97
N ARG A 3 55.60 11.07 -26.93
CA ARG A 3 55.94 12.47 -26.54
C ARG A 3 55.73 13.52 -27.64
N SER A 4 54.87 14.52 -27.37
CA SER A 4 55.19 15.98 -27.43
C SER A 4 53.97 16.85 -27.01
N LEU A 5 54.13 17.62 -25.93
CA LEU A 5 53.47 18.92 -25.69
C LEU A 5 54.39 20.04 -26.23
N PRO A 6 53.89 21.25 -26.53
CA PRO A 6 53.98 22.41 -25.59
C PRO A 6 52.68 23.29 -25.59
N VAL A 7 52.17 23.81 -24.47
CA VAL A 7 52.55 25.00 -23.65
C VAL A 7 52.32 26.37 -24.33
N CYS A 8 51.35 27.16 -23.82
CA CYS A 8 51.44 28.57 -23.36
C CYS A 8 50.01 29.11 -23.02
N VAL A 9 49.64 29.46 -21.76
CA VAL A 9 49.88 30.74 -21.03
C VAL A 9 49.08 31.91 -21.67
N SER A 10 48.26 32.76 -21.03
CA SER A 10 47.91 33.06 -19.62
C SER A 10 46.65 33.97 -19.58
N LEU A 11 45.88 33.83 -18.49
CA LEU A 11 45.21 34.85 -17.63
C LEU A 11 44.74 36.24 -18.17
N ILE A 12 43.50 36.65 -17.83
CA ILE A 12 43.16 37.71 -16.83
C ILE A 12 41.64 37.87 -16.66
N THR A 13 41.24 38.01 -15.39
CA THR A 13 39.91 38.16 -14.78
C THR A 13 39.38 39.60 -14.86
N LEU A 14 38.05 39.79 -14.95
CA LEU A 14 37.37 40.91 -14.27
C LEU A 14 35.88 40.61 -13.99
N LEU A 15 35.49 40.73 -12.72
CA LEU A 15 34.12 40.72 -12.19
C LEU A 15 33.48 42.12 -12.30
N ILE A 16 32.20 42.20 -12.66
CA ILE A 16 31.24 43.19 -12.09
C ILE A 16 29.85 42.52 -11.97
N SER A 17 29.22 42.75 -10.81
CA SER A 17 27.91 42.25 -10.37
C SER A 17 26.81 43.30 -10.60
N ALA A 18 25.57 42.90 -10.92
CA ALA A 18 24.36 43.72 -10.74
C ALA A 18 23.05 42.90 -10.71
N CYS A 19 22.22 43.16 -9.70
CA CYS A 19 20.87 42.64 -9.46
C CYS A 19 19.78 43.21 -10.39
N GLY A 20 18.67 42.48 -10.56
CA GLY A 20 17.38 43.01 -11.05
C GLY A 20 16.23 42.00 -10.97
N GLN A 21 15.09 42.40 -10.41
CA GLN A 21 13.93 41.58 -9.99
C GLN A 21 12.88 41.29 -11.10
N GLN A 22 12.11 40.21 -10.85
CA GLN A 22 10.70 39.88 -11.13
C GLN A 22 9.89 40.60 -12.25
N GLY A 23 9.20 39.79 -13.07
CA GLY A 23 8.01 40.17 -13.84
C GLY A 23 7.27 38.94 -14.40
N ARG A 24 5.96 38.87 -14.20
CA ARG A 24 5.05 37.73 -14.46
C ARG A 24 4.22 37.93 -15.75
N VAL A 25 3.95 36.83 -16.48
CA VAL A 25 2.64 36.40 -17.09
C VAL A 25 2.21 37.13 -18.41
N PRO A 26 1.29 36.64 -19.29
CA PRO A 26 0.56 35.35 -19.51
C PRO A 26 0.57 34.82 -20.99
N GLN A 27 -0.26 33.78 -21.22
CA GLN A 27 -0.99 33.36 -22.46
C GLN A 27 -0.39 32.17 -23.21
N ALA A 28 -1.00 30.98 -23.17
CA ALA A 28 -2.33 30.55 -23.67
C ALA A 28 -2.31 30.20 -25.16
N SER A 29 -2.55 28.92 -25.45
CA SER A 29 -3.34 28.47 -26.61
C SER A 29 -3.46 26.94 -26.61
N ALA A 30 -4.69 26.44 -26.49
CA ALA A 30 -5.15 25.23 -27.19
C ALA A 30 -5.10 25.49 -28.72
N PRO A 31 -5.16 24.50 -29.65
CA PRO A 31 -5.95 23.27 -29.55
C PRO A 31 -5.34 21.96 -30.11
N ASP A 32 -6.08 20.90 -29.82
CA ASP A 32 -6.06 19.49 -30.25
C ASP A 32 -5.68 19.24 -31.72
N THR A 33 -5.08 18.11 -32.14
CA THR A 33 -5.67 16.75 -32.17
C THR A 33 -4.59 15.76 -32.73
N THR A 34 -4.13 14.71 -32.02
CA THR A 34 -4.60 13.30 -31.87
C THR A 34 -3.95 12.26 -32.81
N THR A 35 -3.21 11.28 -32.24
CA THR A 35 -3.43 9.79 -32.34
C THR A 35 -2.26 9.00 -31.65
N ILE A 36 -2.34 8.54 -30.38
CA ILE A 36 -2.75 7.24 -29.71
C ILE A 36 -2.10 5.94 -30.28
N GLU A 37 -1.53 4.93 -29.55
CA GLU A 37 -1.66 4.27 -28.21
C GLU A 37 -0.28 3.62 -27.83
N ALA A 38 0.11 3.27 -26.59
CA ALA A 38 -0.63 2.64 -25.49
C ALA A 38 -0.19 3.14 -24.09
N SER A 39 -1.18 3.40 -23.24
CA SER A 39 -1.04 3.79 -21.83
C SER A 39 -1.87 2.88 -20.94
N THR A 40 -1.34 2.40 -19.82
CA THR A 40 -2.15 1.90 -18.70
C THR A 40 -2.20 2.95 -17.61
N ALA A 41 -3.21 3.83 -17.71
CA ALA A 41 -3.61 4.75 -16.65
C ALA A 41 -4.16 3.98 -15.44
N LEU A 42 -3.91 4.45 -14.22
CA LEU A 42 -4.64 4.05 -13.01
C LEU A 42 -6.15 4.21 -13.28
N ALA A 43 -6.93 3.14 -13.19
CA ALA A 43 -8.37 3.22 -13.39
C ALA A 43 -9.00 4.08 -12.28
N ALA A 44 -9.87 5.02 -12.65
CA ALA A 44 -10.55 5.89 -11.70
C ALA A 44 -11.55 5.08 -10.85
N LEU A 45 -11.29 4.97 -9.54
CA LEU A 45 -12.23 4.39 -8.59
C LEU A 45 -13.39 5.38 -8.37
N THR A 46 -14.61 4.96 -8.72
CA THR A 46 -15.83 5.72 -8.40
C THR A 46 -16.51 5.08 -7.20
N VAL A 47 -16.78 5.86 -6.15
CA VAL A 47 -17.57 5.44 -4.99
C VAL A 47 -18.94 6.11 -5.08
N VAL A 48 -20.01 5.33 -4.94
CA VAL A 48 -21.39 5.82 -4.99
C VAL A 48 -22.08 5.47 -3.69
N ASN A 49 -22.50 6.51 -2.97
CA ASN A 49 -23.25 6.38 -1.73
C ASN A 49 -24.70 5.91 -1.98
N PRO A 50 -25.37 5.36 -0.98
CA PRO A 50 -26.74 4.89 -1.10
C PRO A 50 -27.70 6.03 -1.44
N GLY A 51 -28.56 5.78 -2.44
CA GLY A 51 -29.66 6.65 -2.81
C GLY A 51 -30.99 6.14 -2.27
N THR A 52 -32.00 6.09 -3.15
CA THR A 52 -33.36 5.71 -2.79
C THR A 52 -33.45 4.31 -2.19
N THR A 53 -34.16 4.20 -1.07
CA THR A 53 -34.42 2.94 -0.36
C THR A 53 -35.86 2.46 -0.58
N SER A 54 -36.07 1.14 -0.54
CA SER A 54 -37.41 0.54 -0.57
C SER A 54 -37.46 -0.60 0.45
N GLY A 55 -38.36 -0.49 1.44
CA GLY A 55 -38.45 -1.45 2.55
C GLY A 55 -37.18 -1.52 3.42
N ALA A 56 -36.31 -0.52 3.34
CA ALA A 56 -35.03 -0.42 4.03
C ALA A 56 -34.93 0.88 4.83
N VAL A 57 -34.04 0.92 5.81
CA VAL A 57 -33.94 2.05 6.76
C VAL A 57 -32.49 2.53 6.83
N THR A 58 -32.28 3.83 6.70
CA THR A 58 -30.99 4.46 7.00
C THR A 58 -30.76 4.45 8.51
N ILE A 59 -29.58 4.02 8.93
CA ILE A 59 -29.18 3.94 10.33
C ILE A 59 -27.91 4.75 10.55
N ASN A 60 -27.77 5.30 11.76
CA ASN A 60 -26.47 5.78 12.23
C ASN A 60 -25.63 4.55 12.58
N ASP A 61 -24.45 4.45 12.00
CA ASP A 61 -23.51 3.36 12.19
C ASP A 61 -22.10 3.96 12.12
N SER A 62 -21.44 4.09 13.27
CA SER A 62 -20.11 4.72 13.36
C SER A 62 -19.04 3.96 12.59
N SER A 63 -19.28 2.70 12.23
CA SER A 63 -18.37 1.89 11.43
C SER A 63 -18.59 2.05 9.92
N ALA A 64 -19.64 2.78 9.51
CA ALA A 64 -19.90 3.11 8.11
C ALA A 64 -19.17 4.39 7.71
N THR A 65 -18.85 4.51 6.42
CA THR A 65 -18.23 5.71 5.86
C THR A 65 -19.18 6.90 6.04
N GLY A 66 -18.73 7.94 6.75
CA GLY A 66 -19.57 9.10 7.06
C GLY A 66 -20.63 8.86 8.15
N GLY A 67 -20.55 7.74 8.89
CA GLY A 67 -21.37 7.49 10.07
C GLY A 67 -22.81 7.06 9.82
N GLN A 68 -23.18 6.79 8.56
CA GLN A 68 -24.51 6.31 8.18
C GLN A 68 -24.43 5.14 7.19
N ALA A 69 -25.38 4.20 7.30
CA ALA A 69 -25.51 3.08 6.37
C ALA A 69 -26.99 2.73 6.15
N VAL A 70 -27.27 1.91 5.14
CA VAL A 70 -28.63 1.44 4.86
C VAL A 70 -28.81 0.00 5.29
N LYS A 71 -29.74 -0.23 6.21
CA LYS A 71 -30.08 -1.56 6.72
C LYS A 71 -31.26 -2.17 5.97
N LEU A 72 -31.00 -3.28 5.28
CA LEU A 72 -31.96 -4.15 4.61
C LEU A 72 -32.38 -5.26 5.58
N ARG A 73 -33.68 -5.37 5.90
CA ARG A 73 -34.18 -6.30 6.96
C ARG A 73 -35.11 -7.40 6.46
N ALA A 74 -35.82 -7.16 5.36
CA ALA A 74 -36.79 -8.12 4.82
C ALA A 74 -36.37 -8.59 3.42
N PRO A 75 -36.73 -9.81 2.99
CA PRO A 75 -36.62 -10.19 1.59
C PRO A 75 -37.25 -9.14 0.68
N GLY A 76 -36.54 -8.76 -0.37
CA GLY A 76 -36.97 -7.72 -1.31
C GLY A 76 -36.64 -6.28 -0.87
N SER A 77 -36.28 -6.04 0.40
CA SER A 77 -35.79 -4.71 0.80
C SER A 77 -34.51 -4.37 0.04
N SER A 78 -34.39 -3.12 -0.38
CA SER A 78 -33.37 -2.72 -1.32
C SER A 78 -32.93 -1.27 -1.19
N VAL A 79 -31.76 -0.99 -1.77
CA VAL A 79 -31.20 0.34 -1.89
C VAL A 79 -30.57 0.52 -3.26
N SER A 80 -30.77 1.69 -3.84
CA SER A 80 -30.35 2.00 -5.21
C SER A 80 -29.18 2.98 -5.25
N PHE A 81 -28.32 2.83 -6.25
CA PHE A 81 -27.12 3.60 -6.48
C PHE A 81 -27.16 4.09 -7.92
N ALA A 82 -27.34 5.41 -8.09
CA ALA A 82 -27.32 6.04 -9.39
C ALA A 82 -25.87 6.34 -9.77
N LEU A 83 -25.41 5.82 -10.91
CA LEU A 83 -24.07 6.15 -11.40
C LEU A 83 -24.04 7.63 -11.80
N PRO A 84 -23.06 8.41 -11.31
CA PRO A 84 -23.01 9.84 -11.59
C PRO A 84 -22.77 10.10 -13.08
N SER A 85 -23.06 11.31 -13.54
CA SER A 85 -22.79 11.72 -14.93
C SER A 85 -21.30 11.68 -15.31
N SER A 86 -20.41 11.71 -14.32
CA SER A 86 -18.97 11.54 -14.47
C SER A 86 -18.53 10.07 -14.63
N PHE A 87 -19.43 9.10 -14.46
CA PHE A 87 -19.12 7.68 -14.59
C PHE A 87 -18.81 7.33 -16.05
N GLN A 88 -17.70 6.62 -16.30
CA GLN A 88 -17.32 6.16 -17.63
C GLN A 88 -18.00 4.83 -17.96
N SER A 89 -18.84 4.82 -19.01
CA SER A 89 -19.46 3.59 -19.51
C SER A 89 -18.42 2.57 -19.97
N GLY A 90 -18.65 1.28 -19.67
CA GLY A 90 -17.79 0.18 -20.12
C GLY A 90 -17.79 -1.02 -19.18
N ASP A 91 -16.91 -1.98 -19.47
CA ASP A 91 -16.67 -3.14 -18.61
C ASP A 91 -16.13 -2.67 -17.27
N THR A 92 -16.87 -2.86 -16.18
CA THR A 92 -16.57 -2.27 -14.87
C THR A 92 -16.64 -3.32 -13.78
N ALA A 93 -15.60 -3.42 -12.96
CA ALA A 93 -15.61 -4.20 -11.72
C ALA A 93 -16.50 -3.50 -10.69
N VAL A 94 -17.44 -4.25 -10.11
CA VAL A 94 -18.37 -3.75 -9.09
C VAL A 94 -18.15 -4.48 -7.77
N SER A 95 -17.98 -3.70 -6.71
CA SER A 95 -17.90 -4.20 -5.33
C SER A 95 -18.87 -3.45 -4.42
N ILE A 96 -19.24 -4.09 -3.31
CA ILE A 96 -20.04 -3.50 -2.25
C ILE A 96 -19.28 -3.47 -0.95
N ARG A 97 -19.29 -2.34 -0.25
CA ARG A 97 -18.90 -2.30 1.16
C ARG A 97 -20.14 -2.55 2.02
N ALA A 98 -20.19 -3.69 2.70
CA ALA A 98 -21.35 -4.09 3.50
C ALA A 98 -20.96 -5.06 4.63
N ARG A 99 -21.88 -5.21 5.59
CA ARG A 99 -21.81 -6.23 6.65
C ARG A 99 -23.13 -7.00 6.74
N GLY A 100 -23.07 -8.23 7.20
CA GLY A 100 -24.20 -9.15 7.30
C GLY A 100 -24.34 -9.76 8.70
N ALA A 101 -25.57 -9.85 9.18
CA ALA A 101 -25.91 -10.71 10.32
C ALA A 101 -26.57 -11.98 9.79
N GLY A 102 -26.11 -13.17 10.22
CA GLY A 102 -26.70 -14.45 9.81
C GLY A 102 -26.52 -14.84 8.34
N GLN A 103 -25.43 -14.36 7.72
CA GLN A 103 -25.04 -14.63 6.33
C GLN A 103 -26.16 -14.31 5.31
N PRO A 104 -26.60 -13.03 5.24
CA PRO A 104 -27.59 -12.63 4.26
C PRO A 104 -26.99 -12.69 2.85
N ILE A 105 -27.84 -13.00 1.88
CA ILE A 105 -27.54 -13.01 0.47
C ILE A 105 -28.13 -11.74 -0.13
N VAL A 106 -27.30 -10.96 -0.81
CA VAL A 106 -27.71 -9.78 -1.55
C VAL A 106 -27.54 -10.03 -3.05
N SER A 107 -28.52 -9.59 -3.83
CA SER A 107 -28.45 -9.54 -5.29
C SER A 107 -28.12 -8.14 -5.74
N LEU A 108 -27.17 -8.02 -6.66
CA LEU A 108 -26.95 -6.81 -7.45
C LEU A 108 -27.88 -6.86 -8.68
N MET A 109 -28.73 -5.86 -8.81
CA MET A 109 -29.75 -5.76 -9.86
C MET A 109 -29.50 -4.54 -10.74
N ARG A 110 -29.87 -4.62 -12.02
CA ARG A 110 -30.07 -3.47 -12.91
C ARG A 110 -31.46 -3.58 -13.53
N GLY A 111 -32.38 -2.72 -13.09
CA GLY A 111 -33.80 -2.89 -13.40
C GLY A 111 -34.34 -4.23 -12.89
N SER A 112 -34.95 -5.03 -13.76
CA SER A 112 -35.43 -6.39 -13.43
C SER A 112 -34.36 -7.48 -13.56
N GLN A 113 -33.20 -7.17 -14.16
CA GLN A 113 -32.13 -8.13 -14.38
C GLN A 113 -31.28 -8.30 -13.12
N GLU A 114 -31.11 -9.54 -12.65
CA GLU A 114 -30.12 -9.88 -11.64
C GLU A 114 -28.76 -10.08 -12.30
N LEU A 115 -27.77 -9.30 -11.85
CA LEU A 115 -26.41 -9.35 -12.39
C LEU A 115 -25.55 -10.36 -11.64
N ALA A 116 -25.63 -10.38 -10.31
CA ALA A 116 -24.89 -11.30 -9.45
C ALA A 116 -25.50 -11.39 -8.06
N ARG A 117 -25.10 -12.44 -7.31
CA ARG A 117 -25.44 -12.65 -5.90
C ARG A 117 -24.19 -12.82 -5.07
N GLN A 118 -24.23 -12.29 -3.84
CA GLN A 118 -23.16 -12.44 -2.88
C GLN A 118 -23.69 -12.72 -1.47
N THR A 119 -22.97 -13.56 -0.72
CA THR A 119 -23.23 -13.82 0.70
C THR A 119 -22.36 -12.89 1.53
N LEU A 120 -22.99 -12.11 2.42
CA LEU A 120 -22.27 -11.24 3.34
C LEU A 120 -21.92 -12.01 4.61
N SER A 121 -20.75 -12.66 4.62
CA SER A 121 -20.35 -13.54 5.71
C SER A 121 -19.79 -12.82 6.94
N SER A 122 -19.38 -11.55 6.79
CA SER A 122 -18.79 -10.77 7.89
C SER A 122 -19.83 -9.97 8.66
N SER A 123 -19.70 -9.93 9.99
CA SER A 123 -20.48 -9.04 10.87
C SER A 123 -19.96 -7.59 10.88
N THR A 124 -18.76 -7.35 10.36
CA THR A 124 -18.12 -6.04 10.18
C THR A 124 -18.12 -5.63 8.70
N PHE A 125 -17.96 -4.34 8.41
CA PHE A 125 -17.97 -3.85 7.03
C PHE A 125 -16.75 -4.36 6.26
N THR A 126 -17.01 -5.18 5.25
CA THR A 126 -16.00 -5.67 4.31
C THR A 126 -16.40 -5.34 2.88
N THR A 127 -15.43 -5.38 1.98
CA THR A 127 -15.67 -5.19 0.55
C THR A 127 -15.91 -6.56 -0.08
N VAL A 128 -17.06 -6.74 -0.71
CA VAL A 128 -17.44 -7.98 -1.40
C VAL A 128 -17.56 -7.70 -2.90
N TYR A 129 -16.85 -8.49 -3.70
CA TYR A 129 -16.78 -8.31 -5.15
C TYR A 129 -17.95 -9.01 -5.86
N PHE A 130 -18.69 -8.31 -6.72
CA PHE A 130 -19.79 -8.91 -7.49
C PHE A 130 -19.35 -9.45 -8.85
N GLY A 131 -18.34 -8.86 -9.48
CA GLY A 131 -17.91 -9.22 -10.82
C GLY A 131 -17.70 -8.01 -11.73
N HIS A 132 -17.47 -8.30 -13.00
CA HIS A 132 -17.35 -7.33 -14.09
C HIS A 132 -18.66 -7.25 -14.87
N PHE A 133 -19.15 -6.02 -15.12
CA PHE A 133 -20.39 -5.79 -15.86
C PHE A 133 -20.22 -4.63 -16.84
N GLN A 134 -20.87 -4.73 -18.00
CA GLN A 134 -21.00 -3.60 -18.93
C GLN A 134 -22.00 -2.61 -18.35
N LEU A 135 -21.52 -1.49 -17.82
CA LEU A 135 -22.33 -0.44 -17.20
C LEU A 135 -22.30 0.84 -18.05
N ASN A 136 -23.38 1.61 -18.02
CA ASN A 136 -23.46 2.91 -18.69
C ASN A 136 -23.63 4.06 -17.69
N THR A 137 -23.16 5.25 -18.06
CA THR A 137 -23.49 6.49 -17.36
C THR A 137 -25.00 6.61 -17.15
N GLY A 138 -25.43 6.91 -15.93
CA GLY A 138 -26.85 7.00 -15.59
C GLY A 138 -27.55 5.67 -15.30
N ASP A 139 -26.86 4.53 -15.42
CA ASP A 139 -27.39 3.26 -14.90
C ASP A 139 -27.69 3.42 -13.40
N THR A 140 -28.77 2.78 -12.96
CA THR A 140 -29.08 2.63 -11.54
C THR A 140 -28.95 1.16 -11.16
N LEU A 141 -28.05 0.88 -10.22
CA LEU A 141 -27.91 -0.45 -9.64
C LEU A 141 -28.65 -0.54 -8.32
N THR A 142 -29.30 -1.66 -8.08
CA THR A 142 -30.06 -1.90 -6.85
C THR A 142 -29.47 -3.10 -6.13
N VAL A 143 -29.06 -2.90 -4.87
CA VAL A 143 -28.71 -4.00 -3.98
C VAL A 143 -29.98 -4.43 -3.26
N ARG A 144 -30.38 -5.69 -3.46
CA ARG A 144 -31.62 -6.26 -2.91
C ARG A 144 -31.32 -7.43 -2.01
N LEU A 145 -31.87 -7.43 -0.80
CA LEU A 145 -31.77 -8.57 0.12
C LEU A 145 -32.66 -9.73 -0.35
N VAL A 146 -32.09 -10.93 -0.45
CA VAL A 146 -32.77 -12.11 -1.01
C VAL A 146 -33.37 -13.00 0.09
N ASN A 147 -32.58 -13.36 1.09
CA ASN A 147 -32.94 -14.34 2.12
C ASN A 147 -33.10 -13.71 3.53
N GLY A 148 -33.54 -12.45 3.57
CA GLY A 148 -33.82 -11.76 4.83
C GLY A 148 -34.86 -12.49 5.70
N ASP A 149 -34.89 -12.18 6.99
CA ASP A 149 -35.93 -12.67 7.89
C ASP A 149 -36.37 -11.52 8.81
N THR A 150 -37.68 -11.28 8.86
CA THR A 150 -38.31 -10.22 9.65
C THR A 150 -38.10 -10.39 11.16
N THR A 151 -37.64 -11.56 11.62
CA THR A 151 -37.29 -11.86 13.01
C THR A 151 -35.89 -11.43 13.45
N THR A 152 -35.17 -10.64 12.62
CA THR A 152 -33.86 -9.99 12.87
C THR A 152 -32.60 -10.84 12.79
N ARG A 153 -32.69 -12.14 12.46
CA ARG A 153 -31.49 -13.00 12.36
C ARG A 153 -30.71 -12.83 11.05
N ARG A 154 -31.33 -12.33 9.98
CA ARG A 154 -30.69 -12.15 8.66
C ARG A 154 -30.92 -10.76 8.07
N ALA A 155 -29.93 -9.88 8.20
CA ALA A 155 -30.00 -8.51 7.71
C ALA A 155 -28.68 -8.08 7.09
N ALA A 156 -28.75 -7.32 6.00
CA ALA A 156 -27.60 -6.69 5.36
C ALA A 156 -27.56 -5.21 5.75
N VAL A 157 -26.36 -4.69 6.03
CA VAL A 157 -26.13 -3.26 6.24
C VAL A 157 -25.13 -2.82 5.18
N VAL A 158 -25.55 -1.91 4.32
CA VAL A 158 -24.82 -1.48 3.12
C VAL A 158 -24.28 -0.06 3.35
N ASP A 159 -22.98 0.10 3.11
CA ASP A 159 -22.29 1.39 3.17
C ASP A 159 -22.30 2.04 1.78
N TYR A 160 -21.51 1.55 0.82
CA TYR A 160 -21.47 2.11 -0.55
C TYR A 160 -21.21 1.03 -1.61
N LEU A 161 -21.39 1.39 -2.88
CA LEU A 161 -20.84 0.63 -4.02
C LEU A 161 -19.58 1.30 -4.55
N SER A 162 -18.61 0.49 -4.96
CA SER A 162 -17.40 0.96 -5.63
C SER A 162 -17.23 0.33 -7.00
N PHE A 163 -16.70 1.13 -7.92
CA PHE A 163 -16.63 0.83 -9.34
C PHE A 163 -15.22 1.09 -9.87
N VAL A 164 -14.66 0.11 -10.56
CA VAL A 164 -13.35 0.23 -11.21
C VAL A 164 -13.52 -0.14 -12.69
N PRO A 165 -13.47 0.84 -13.61
CA PRO A 165 -13.51 0.57 -15.04
C PRO A 165 -12.33 -0.33 -15.43
N LYS A 166 -12.60 -1.35 -16.22
CA LYS A 166 -11.56 -2.12 -16.89
C LYS A 166 -10.93 -1.21 -17.93
N THR A 167 -9.65 -0.93 -17.77
CA THR A 167 -8.87 -0.20 -18.75
C THR A 167 -8.82 -1.03 -20.04
N GLY A 168 -9.68 -0.70 -21.00
CA GLY A 168 -9.59 -1.24 -22.34
C GLY A 168 -8.39 -0.61 -23.05
N SER A 169 -7.49 -1.43 -23.57
CA SER A 169 -6.73 -1.09 -24.78
C SER A 169 -7.74 -0.62 -25.83
N ALA A 170 -7.52 0.56 -26.43
CA ALA A 170 -8.53 1.18 -27.28
C ALA A 170 -8.95 0.26 -28.44
N PRO A 171 -10.24 0.24 -28.83
CA PRO A 171 -10.65 -0.50 -30.02
C PRO A 171 -10.02 0.13 -31.27
N ALA A 172 -9.43 -0.71 -32.12
CA ALA A 172 -8.90 -0.29 -33.41
C ALA A 172 -9.99 0.39 -34.27
N PRO A 173 -9.71 1.55 -34.91
CA PRO A 173 -10.71 2.24 -35.71
C PRO A 173 -11.06 1.45 -36.98
N ALA A 174 -12.35 1.41 -37.30
CA ALA A 174 -12.91 0.80 -38.50
C ALA A 174 -12.47 1.54 -39.79
N PRO A 175 -12.40 0.85 -40.95
CA PRO A 175 -11.84 1.41 -42.17
C PRO A 175 -12.76 2.47 -42.81
N ALA A 176 -12.19 3.62 -43.17
CA ALA A 176 -12.90 4.74 -43.79
C ALA A 176 -13.01 4.62 -45.33
N PRO A 177 -14.02 5.24 -45.99
CA PRO A 177 -14.26 5.18 -47.44
C PRO A 177 -13.30 6.06 -48.28
N ALA A 178 -13.20 5.76 -49.58
CA ALA A 178 -12.24 6.32 -50.54
C ALA A 178 -12.40 7.84 -50.85
N PRO A 179 -11.32 8.55 -51.29
CA PRO A 179 -11.20 10.01 -51.17
C PRO A 179 -11.66 10.82 -52.40
N SER A 180 -11.90 12.12 -52.17
CA SER A 180 -12.03 13.19 -53.19
C SER A 180 -10.75 14.07 -53.19
N PRO A 181 -10.35 14.73 -54.30
CA PRO A 181 -8.98 15.25 -54.49
C PRO A 181 -8.63 16.48 -53.64
N ALA A 182 -7.35 16.55 -53.24
CA ALA A 182 -6.79 17.47 -52.24
C ALA A 182 -6.30 18.83 -52.80
N PRO A 183 -6.35 19.92 -52.00
CA PRO A 183 -5.53 21.11 -52.19
C PRO A 183 -4.12 20.96 -51.56
N ALA A 184 -3.17 21.76 -52.05
CA ALA A 184 -1.73 21.64 -51.80
C ALA A 184 -1.28 21.79 -50.32
N PRO A 185 -0.13 21.21 -49.92
CA PRO A 185 0.24 21.03 -48.51
C PRO A 185 0.90 22.28 -47.89
N ALA A 186 0.57 22.54 -46.63
CA ALA A 186 1.31 23.43 -45.74
C ALA A 186 2.50 22.68 -45.07
N PRO A 187 3.55 23.38 -44.59
CA PRO A 187 4.76 22.75 -44.05
C PRO A 187 4.49 21.96 -42.75
N ALA A 188 5.17 20.83 -42.61
CA ALA A 188 5.00 19.90 -41.48
C ALA A 188 5.49 20.47 -40.12
N PRO A 189 4.79 20.22 -39.00
CA PRO A 189 5.27 20.54 -37.66
C PRO A 189 6.43 19.63 -37.23
N ALA A 190 7.34 20.16 -36.41
CA ALA A 190 8.47 19.42 -35.87
C ALA A 190 8.02 18.29 -34.90
N PRO A 191 8.79 17.19 -34.75
CA PRO A 191 8.42 16.06 -33.89
C PRO A 191 8.25 16.47 -32.43
N ALA A 192 7.20 15.95 -31.78
CA ALA A 192 6.99 16.10 -30.35
C ALA A 192 8.12 15.38 -29.56
N PRO A 193 8.62 15.97 -28.45
CA PRO A 193 9.68 15.37 -27.65
C PRO A 193 9.22 14.06 -26.99
N ALA A 194 10.14 13.11 -26.91
CA ALA A 194 9.94 11.82 -26.25
C ALA A 194 9.47 11.99 -24.79
N PRO A 195 8.63 11.08 -24.25
CA PRO A 195 8.20 11.14 -22.86
C PRO A 195 9.41 11.08 -21.93
N THR A 196 9.44 12.03 -20.99
CA THR A 196 10.47 12.13 -19.97
C THR A 196 10.49 10.85 -19.13
N PRO A 197 11.65 10.20 -18.91
CA PRO A 197 11.76 9.07 -18.01
C PRO A 197 11.16 9.40 -16.64
N ALA A 198 10.45 8.44 -16.05
CA ALA A 198 10.01 8.56 -14.65
C ALA A 198 11.22 8.93 -13.78
N PRO A 199 11.10 9.92 -12.87
CA PRO A 199 12.22 10.29 -12.02
C PRO A 199 12.70 9.06 -11.27
N ALA A 200 14.00 8.77 -11.38
CA ALA A 200 14.65 7.78 -10.56
C ALA A 200 14.33 8.09 -9.08
N PRO A 201 14.18 7.08 -8.21
CA PRO A 201 13.94 7.31 -6.80
C PRO A 201 14.95 8.32 -6.29
N THR A 202 14.45 9.38 -5.66
CA THR A 202 15.29 10.40 -5.04
C THR A 202 16.06 9.71 -3.93
N ILE A 203 17.30 9.29 -4.20
CA ILE A 203 18.16 8.72 -3.18
C ILE A 203 18.44 9.85 -2.20
N VAL A 204 17.87 9.77 -1.00
CA VAL A 204 18.30 10.62 0.11
C VAL A 204 19.78 10.27 0.33
N PRO A 205 20.71 11.24 0.22
CA PRO A 205 22.13 10.95 0.37
C PRO A 205 22.40 10.23 1.70
N GLY A 206 22.99 9.04 1.64
CA GLY A 206 23.33 8.24 2.82
C GLY A 206 22.40 7.07 3.15
N ILE A 207 21.32 6.86 2.38
CA ILE A 207 20.48 5.66 2.45
C ILE A 207 20.94 4.64 1.40
N THR A 208 21.18 3.40 1.83
CA THR A 208 21.40 2.27 0.92
C THR A 208 20.02 1.76 0.46
N PRO A 209 19.68 1.76 -0.84
CA PRO A 209 18.39 1.25 -1.29
C PRO A 209 18.31 -0.29 -1.13
N PRO A 210 17.13 -0.86 -0.85
CA PRO A 210 16.92 -2.30 -0.87
C PRO A 210 17.29 -2.93 -2.23
N PRO A 211 17.69 -4.22 -2.25
CA PRO A 211 17.85 -4.93 -3.52
C PRO A 211 16.51 -5.00 -4.26
N SER A 212 16.56 -4.81 -5.59
CA SER A 212 15.37 -4.83 -6.44
C SER A 212 15.20 -6.18 -7.15
N GLY A 213 13.97 -6.50 -7.56
CA GLY A 213 13.67 -7.67 -8.38
C GLY A 213 13.58 -8.96 -7.58
N LYS A 214 14.04 -10.08 -8.15
CA LYS A 214 14.04 -11.39 -7.48
C LYS A 214 15.18 -11.46 -6.47
N VAL A 215 14.85 -11.62 -5.21
CA VAL A 215 15.81 -11.72 -4.10
C VAL A 215 15.52 -12.98 -3.28
N SER A 216 16.58 -13.68 -2.88
CA SER A 216 16.48 -14.68 -1.81
C SER A 216 16.75 -13.97 -0.49
N TRP A 217 15.90 -14.18 0.49
CA TRP A 217 15.94 -13.45 1.75
C TRP A 217 15.51 -14.34 2.93
N ASP A 218 15.73 -13.89 4.15
CA ASP A 218 15.25 -14.59 5.34
C ASP A 218 14.87 -13.64 6.47
N TRP A 219 14.01 -14.10 7.38
CA TRP A 219 13.48 -13.32 8.50
C TRP A 219 13.61 -14.12 9.79
N GLN A 220 14.45 -13.65 10.71
CA GLN A 220 14.92 -14.39 11.89
C GLN A 220 14.78 -13.57 13.19
N ILE A 221 13.63 -12.93 13.41
CA ILE A 221 13.40 -12.16 14.64
C ILE A 221 13.31 -13.07 15.87
N GLY A 222 12.92 -14.34 15.71
CA GLY A 222 12.93 -15.35 16.77
C GLY A 222 14.29 -16.01 17.04
N ALA A 223 15.39 -15.50 16.47
CA ALA A 223 16.72 -16.06 16.72
C ALA A 223 17.14 -15.91 18.19
N GLY A 224 16.68 -14.86 18.89
CA GLY A 224 17.01 -14.61 20.30
C GLY A 224 18.50 -14.32 20.57
N GLY A 225 19.22 -13.84 19.55
CA GLY A 225 20.58 -13.32 19.68
C GLY A 225 21.58 -13.83 18.63
N ASP A 226 22.75 -13.19 18.63
CA ASP A 226 23.82 -13.35 17.63
C ASP A 226 24.24 -14.80 17.32
N SER A 227 24.28 -15.69 18.33
CA SER A 227 24.78 -17.06 18.14
C SER A 227 23.84 -17.92 17.30
N ASN A 228 22.57 -17.56 17.24
CA ASN A 228 21.54 -18.34 16.56
C ASN A 228 21.28 -17.82 15.14
N ILE A 229 21.56 -16.55 14.86
CA ILE A 229 21.40 -15.97 13.52
C ILE A 229 22.33 -16.71 12.54
N ASN A 230 21.71 -17.39 11.57
CA ASN A 230 22.40 -18.23 10.60
C ASN A 230 21.84 -18.01 9.20
N VAL A 231 22.67 -17.58 8.26
CA VAL A 231 22.22 -17.13 6.94
C VAL A 231 21.97 -18.34 6.02
N PRO A 232 20.75 -18.54 5.49
CA PRO A 232 20.50 -19.58 4.49
C PRO A 232 21.31 -19.34 3.21
N SER A 233 21.75 -20.42 2.57
CA SER A 233 22.53 -20.33 1.32
C SER A 233 21.83 -19.46 0.27
N GLY A 234 22.57 -18.51 -0.29
CA GLY A 234 22.10 -17.63 -1.36
C GLY A 234 21.19 -16.49 -0.90
N ALA A 235 20.86 -16.38 0.39
CA ALA A 235 20.16 -15.19 0.90
C ALA A 235 21.05 -13.95 0.73
N VAL A 236 20.46 -12.87 0.22
CA VAL A 236 21.12 -11.57 0.00
C VAL A 236 20.51 -10.46 0.86
N LEU A 237 19.39 -10.74 1.51
CA LEU A 237 18.74 -9.88 2.49
C LEU A 237 18.41 -10.70 3.73
N ILE A 238 18.63 -10.13 4.91
CA ILE A 238 18.21 -10.74 6.16
C ILE A 238 17.59 -9.68 7.08
N ASP A 239 16.45 -10.04 7.67
CA ASP A 239 15.74 -9.26 8.66
C ASP A 239 15.83 -9.95 10.03
N VAL A 240 16.27 -9.20 11.04
CA VAL A 240 16.57 -9.70 12.39
C VAL A 240 16.16 -8.69 13.45
N ASP A 241 15.95 -9.17 14.68
CA ASP A 241 15.58 -8.32 15.81
C ASP A 241 16.61 -7.22 16.06
N GLY A 242 16.14 -5.97 16.07
CA GLY A 242 16.97 -4.79 16.20
C GLY A 242 17.63 -4.62 17.56
N PHE A 243 17.07 -5.18 18.64
CA PHE A 243 17.62 -5.10 19.98
C PHE A 243 18.62 -6.23 20.27
N ASP A 244 18.25 -7.46 19.94
CA ASP A 244 19.01 -8.68 20.27
C ASP A 244 20.20 -8.93 19.34
N THR A 245 20.23 -8.29 18.18
CA THR A 245 21.36 -8.36 17.24
C THR A 245 22.40 -7.29 17.56
N THR A 246 23.65 -7.67 17.80
CA THR A 246 24.73 -6.70 18.08
C THR A 246 25.27 -6.03 16.82
N ALA A 247 25.91 -4.87 16.97
CA ALA A 247 26.61 -4.20 15.87
C ALA A 247 27.70 -5.09 15.23
N ALA A 248 28.36 -5.94 16.03
CA ALA A 248 29.38 -6.86 15.53
C ALA A 248 28.78 -7.93 14.61
N LYS A 249 27.60 -8.46 14.97
CA LYS A 249 26.86 -9.39 14.11
C LYS A 249 26.37 -8.70 12.84
N VAL A 250 25.81 -7.50 12.92
CA VAL A 250 25.41 -6.73 11.72
C VAL A 250 26.61 -6.52 10.79
N ALA A 251 27.77 -6.11 11.31
CA ALA A 251 28.99 -5.97 10.53
C ALA A 251 29.43 -7.31 9.89
N GLN A 252 29.30 -8.43 10.61
CA GLN A 252 29.56 -9.77 10.08
C GLN A 252 28.63 -10.13 8.91
N LEU A 253 27.33 -9.85 9.03
CA LEU A 253 26.34 -10.11 7.97
C LEU A 253 26.64 -9.24 6.74
N LYS A 254 26.94 -7.96 6.93
CA LYS A 254 27.30 -7.05 5.83
C LYS A 254 28.60 -7.45 5.14
N ALA A 255 29.58 -7.96 5.88
CA ALA A 255 30.82 -8.49 5.30
C ALA A 255 30.56 -9.74 4.42
N GLN A 256 29.44 -10.44 4.62
CA GLN A 256 28.98 -11.52 3.74
C GLN A 256 28.19 -11.02 2.53
N GLY A 257 28.01 -9.71 2.39
CA GLY A 257 27.27 -9.08 1.29
C GLY A 257 25.76 -9.00 1.49
N LEU A 258 25.27 -9.23 2.71
CA LEU A 258 23.84 -9.14 3.02
C LEU A 258 23.39 -7.69 3.16
N TYR A 259 22.21 -7.39 2.62
CA TYR A 259 21.40 -6.25 3.00
C TYR A 259 20.72 -6.54 4.35
N THR A 260 20.94 -5.69 5.34
CA THR A 260 20.50 -5.95 6.73
C THR A 260 19.32 -5.07 7.12
N VAL A 261 18.23 -5.70 7.56
CA VAL A 261 17.00 -5.05 8.03
C VAL A 261 16.87 -5.22 9.55
N CYS A 262 16.50 -4.13 10.22
CA CYS A 262 16.34 -4.02 11.67
C CYS A 262 14.85 -4.07 12.01
N TYR A 263 14.36 -5.19 12.53
CA TYR A 263 13.00 -5.27 13.08
C TYR A 263 12.86 -4.37 14.31
N LEU A 264 11.78 -3.59 14.35
CA LEU A 264 11.38 -2.81 15.49
C LEU A 264 9.85 -2.77 15.56
N ASP A 265 9.26 -3.04 16.72
CA ASP A 265 7.87 -2.63 16.93
C ASP A 265 7.79 -1.11 17.13
N VAL A 266 6.95 -0.45 16.34
CA VAL A 266 6.70 1.00 16.46
C VAL A 266 5.27 1.33 16.85
N GLY A 267 4.33 0.40 16.69
CA GLY A 267 2.91 0.57 16.96
C GLY A 267 2.45 -0.04 18.28
N SER A 268 3.24 -0.92 18.88
CA SER A 268 2.94 -1.57 20.15
C SER A 268 4.07 -1.37 21.18
N TYR A 269 3.68 -1.50 22.44
CA TYR A 269 4.57 -1.59 23.58
C TYR A 269 4.93 -3.06 23.81
N GLU A 270 6.23 -3.35 23.75
CA GLU A 270 6.80 -4.64 24.08
C GLU A 270 7.44 -4.60 25.48
N PRO A 271 6.95 -5.40 26.44
CA PRO A 271 7.57 -5.49 27.75
C PRO A 271 8.94 -6.17 27.67
N GLY A 272 9.87 -5.77 28.54
CA GLY A 272 11.21 -6.37 28.60
C GLY A 272 12.21 -5.81 27.60
N ARG A 273 11.78 -5.01 26.61
CA ARG A 273 12.72 -4.19 25.82
C ARG A 273 13.49 -3.23 26.74
N PRO A 274 14.78 -2.95 26.47
CA PRO A 274 15.60 -2.11 27.36
C PRO A 274 15.04 -0.71 27.62
N ASP A 275 14.21 -0.18 26.73
CA ASP A 275 13.56 1.13 26.82
C ASP A 275 12.08 1.05 27.26
N SER A 276 11.56 -0.13 27.58
CA SER A 276 10.15 -0.34 27.96
C SER A 276 9.69 0.57 29.12
N SER A 277 10.56 0.86 30.09
CA SER A 277 10.27 1.77 31.21
C SER A 277 10.05 3.24 30.81
N GLN A 278 10.41 3.62 29.58
CA GLN A 278 10.22 4.98 29.05
C GLN A 278 8.79 5.21 28.54
N TYR A 279 7.99 4.16 28.37
CA TYR A 279 6.60 4.26 27.89
C TYR A 279 5.63 4.57 29.05
N PRO A 280 5.13 5.81 29.18
CA PRO A 280 4.11 6.14 30.16
C PRO A 280 2.79 5.45 29.85
N ASP A 281 1.99 5.20 30.89
CA ASP A 281 0.74 4.44 30.75
C ASP A 281 -0.28 5.09 29.82
N TYR A 282 -0.26 6.43 29.66
CA TYR A 282 -1.18 7.10 28.73
C TYR A 282 -0.96 6.70 27.26
N LEU A 283 0.25 6.23 26.90
CA LEU A 283 0.52 5.74 25.55
C LEU A 283 -0.10 4.37 25.31
N LYS A 284 -0.28 3.54 26.35
CA LYS A 284 -0.74 2.16 26.24
C LYS A 284 -2.27 2.14 26.17
N ILE A 285 -2.80 2.25 24.96
CA ILE A 285 -4.23 2.50 24.78
C ILE A 285 -5.06 1.22 24.86
N GLN A 286 -4.56 0.10 24.37
CA GLN A 286 -5.29 -1.16 24.40
C GLN A 286 -4.32 -2.32 24.55
N GLN A 287 -4.62 -3.24 25.45
CA GLN A 287 -3.87 -4.50 25.56
C GLN A 287 -4.08 -5.33 24.29
N ASP A 288 -3.02 -5.91 23.76
CA ASP A 288 -3.12 -6.81 22.62
C ASP A 288 -3.82 -8.12 23.07
N PRO A 289 -4.93 -8.53 22.41
CA PRO A 289 -5.65 -9.75 22.79
C PRO A 289 -4.87 -11.04 22.46
N ASP A 290 -4.02 -11.02 21.45
CA ASP A 290 -3.20 -12.15 21.02
C ASP A 290 -1.88 -12.19 21.80
N TRP A 291 -1.40 -11.03 22.27
CA TRP A 291 -0.19 -10.86 23.07
C TRP A 291 -0.47 -10.15 24.40
N PRO A 292 -0.91 -10.87 25.45
CA PRO A 292 -1.44 -10.25 26.67
C PRO A 292 -0.46 -9.41 27.49
N GLN A 293 0.82 -9.38 27.14
CA GLN A 293 1.81 -8.54 27.81
C GLN A 293 2.09 -7.24 27.04
N GLU A 294 1.62 -7.16 25.79
CA GLU A 294 1.80 -6.04 24.88
C GLU A 294 0.59 -5.12 24.87
N TYR A 295 0.84 -3.87 24.45
CA TYR A 295 -0.21 -2.87 24.33
C TYR A 295 -0.05 -2.08 23.04
N PHE A 296 -1.10 -2.00 22.23
CA PHE A 296 -1.18 -1.00 21.16
C PHE A 296 -1.02 0.40 21.73
N LEU A 297 -0.26 1.22 20.99
CA LEU A 297 0.11 2.58 21.39
C LEU A 297 -0.81 3.65 20.81
N ASP A 298 -0.96 4.77 21.51
CA ASP A 298 -1.46 6.03 20.94
C ASP A 298 -0.44 6.57 19.93
N VAL A 299 -0.51 6.08 18.70
CA VAL A 299 0.39 6.46 17.61
C VAL A 299 0.28 7.94 17.24
N THR A 300 -0.81 8.61 17.62
CA THR A 300 -0.99 10.06 17.38
C THR A 300 -0.06 10.92 18.25
N ASP A 301 0.54 10.32 19.29
CA ASP A 301 1.49 11.00 20.17
C ASP A 301 2.67 11.59 19.40
N VAL A 302 3.11 10.99 18.29
CA VAL A 302 4.26 11.46 17.50
C VAL A 302 4.12 12.89 16.99
N PHE A 303 2.89 13.40 16.93
CA PHE A 303 2.59 14.76 16.47
C PHE A 303 2.46 15.78 17.61
N LYS A 304 2.61 15.36 18.88
CA LYS A 304 2.60 16.28 20.03
C LYS A 304 3.96 16.97 20.15
N SER A 305 3.97 18.23 20.60
CA SER A 305 5.19 19.04 20.73
C SER A 305 6.22 18.48 21.73
N ASN A 306 5.76 17.70 22.71
CA ASN A 306 6.57 16.99 23.70
C ASN A 306 6.39 15.47 23.59
N SER A 307 6.27 14.97 22.36
CA SER A 307 6.01 13.55 22.10
C SER A 307 7.04 12.64 22.77
N VAL A 308 6.55 11.76 23.63
CA VAL A 308 7.34 10.70 24.25
C VAL A 308 7.55 9.58 23.24
N LEU A 309 6.52 9.22 22.46
CA LEU A 309 6.62 8.16 21.47
C LEU A 309 7.65 8.50 20.38
N ALA A 310 7.61 9.70 19.80
CA ALA A 310 8.60 10.13 18.82
C ALA A 310 10.02 10.13 19.40
N THR A 311 10.19 10.51 20.67
CA THR A 311 11.49 10.47 21.34
C THR A 311 12.04 9.05 21.43
N ILE A 312 11.19 8.08 21.78
CA ILE A 312 11.58 6.67 21.89
C ILE A 312 11.90 6.10 20.50
N LEU A 313 10.99 6.26 19.53
CA LEU A 313 11.17 5.69 18.19
C LEU A 313 12.38 6.27 17.46
N ASN A 314 12.65 7.57 17.57
CA ASN A 314 13.85 8.17 17.00
C ASN A 314 15.14 7.61 17.61
N LYS A 315 15.15 7.27 18.91
CA LYS A 315 16.29 6.57 19.54
C LYS A 315 16.43 5.15 19.02
N ARG A 316 15.33 4.42 18.79
CA ARG A 316 15.35 3.07 18.19
C ARG A 316 15.90 3.10 16.77
N PHE A 317 15.47 4.06 15.93
CA PHE A 317 16.04 4.24 14.59
C PHE A 317 17.53 4.61 14.64
N ALA A 318 17.93 5.54 15.50
CA ALA A 318 19.33 5.88 15.70
C ALA A 318 20.15 4.67 16.18
N MET A 319 19.60 3.79 17.02
CA MET A 319 20.23 2.54 17.44
C MET A 319 20.47 1.62 16.24
N CYS A 320 19.45 1.36 15.41
CA CYS A 320 19.61 0.55 14.20
C CYS A 320 20.70 1.12 13.29
N LYS A 321 20.70 2.44 13.07
CA LYS A 321 21.74 3.08 12.26
C LYS A 321 23.14 2.92 12.88
N ALA A 322 23.26 3.14 14.19
CA ALA A 322 24.53 3.01 14.90
C ALA A 322 25.07 1.57 14.90
N LYS A 323 24.19 0.56 14.92
CA LYS A 323 24.56 -0.85 14.75
C LYS A 323 24.99 -1.20 13.32
N GLY A 324 24.68 -0.34 12.34
CA GLY A 324 25.12 -0.46 10.95
C GLY A 324 24.09 -1.05 9.99
N PHE A 325 22.84 -1.20 10.41
CA PHE A 325 21.75 -1.69 9.56
C PHE A 325 21.54 -0.80 8.32
N ASP A 326 21.00 -1.38 7.25
CA ASP A 326 20.68 -0.66 6.01
C ASP A 326 19.23 -0.16 6.01
N ALA A 327 18.32 -0.90 6.64
CA ALA A 327 16.91 -0.57 6.73
C ALA A 327 16.29 -0.90 8.09
N VAL A 328 15.06 -0.44 8.30
CA VAL A 328 14.15 -0.87 9.36
C VAL A 328 12.90 -1.54 8.79
N GLU A 329 12.41 -2.55 9.50
CA GLU A 329 11.06 -3.10 9.38
C GLU A 329 10.26 -2.69 10.61
N PRO A 330 9.53 -1.55 10.54
CA PRO A 330 8.67 -1.07 11.62
C PRO A 330 7.35 -1.85 11.70
N ASP A 331 7.16 -2.66 12.74
CA ASP A 331 5.97 -3.47 12.95
C ASP A 331 4.79 -2.68 13.55
N ASN A 332 3.60 -3.27 13.47
CA ASN A 332 2.33 -2.72 13.99
C ASN A 332 1.93 -1.37 13.36
N LEU A 333 1.88 -1.32 12.02
CA LEU A 333 1.45 -0.15 11.26
C LEU A 333 -0.08 -0.12 10.96
N GLN A 334 -0.88 -0.86 11.74
CA GLN A 334 -2.33 -1.06 11.54
C GLN A 334 -3.15 -0.92 12.84
N ASN A 335 -2.76 -0.05 13.76
CA ASN A 335 -3.51 0.13 15.01
C ASN A 335 -4.94 0.66 14.79
N ASP A 336 -5.26 1.28 13.64
CA ASP A 336 -6.64 1.63 13.29
C ASP A 336 -7.55 0.39 13.11
N GLU A 337 -6.98 -0.77 12.79
CA GLU A 337 -7.68 -2.03 12.63
C GLU A 337 -7.70 -2.85 13.92
N ASN A 338 -6.59 -2.81 14.66
CA ASN A 338 -6.40 -3.64 15.85
C ASN A 338 -6.94 -2.98 17.14
N VAL A 339 -6.99 -1.65 17.19
CA VAL A 339 -7.53 -0.92 18.34
C VAL A 339 -9.04 -0.71 18.20
N SER A 340 -9.77 -1.28 19.15
CA SER A 340 -11.22 -1.23 19.22
C SER A 340 -11.76 0.19 19.50
N GLY A 341 -13.02 0.40 19.13
CA GLY A 341 -13.75 1.62 19.45
C GLY A 341 -13.38 2.85 18.60
N GLY A 342 -12.59 2.67 17.52
CA GLY A 342 -12.24 3.77 16.61
C GLY A 342 -11.33 4.82 17.26
N ARG A 343 -10.52 4.43 18.24
CA ARG A 343 -9.62 5.33 18.98
C ARG A 343 -8.50 5.89 18.11
N ILE A 344 -8.10 5.12 17.10
CA ILE A 344 -7.20 5.54 16.02
C ILE A 344 -8.01 5.44 14.74
N THR A 345 -8.09 6.54 13.99
CA THR A 345 -8.71 6.56 12.67
C THR A 345 -7.69 6.10 11.62
N THR A 346 -8.17 5.56 10.49
CA THR A 346 -7.31 5.19 9.37
C THR A 346 -6.42 6.34 8.89
N GLN A 347 -6.92 7.58 8.85
CA GLN A 347 -6.07 8.72 8.49
C GLN A 347 -4.98 8.98 9.53
N GLN A 348 -5.26 8.87 10.83
CA GLN A 348 -4.24 8.99 11.87
C GLN A 348 -3.18 7.90 11.76
N GLN A 349 -3.57 6.67 11.41
CA GLN A 349 -2.62 5.60 11.15
C GLN A 349 -1.75 5.88 9.92
N ILE A 350 -2.35 6.31 8.80
CA ILE A 350 -1.59 6.65 7.58
C ILE A 350 -0.62 7.81 7.84
N ASP A 351 -1.05 8.82 8.62
CA ASP A 351 -0.19 9.92 9.02
C ASP A 351 0.99 9.43 9.86
N PHE A 352 0.75 8.55 10.83
CA PHE A 352 1.81 7.93 11.63
C PHE A 352 2.76 7.09 10.77
N ASN A 353 2.24 6.26 9.86
CA ASN A 353 3.05 5.45 8.94
C ASN A 353 3.95 6.34 8.05
N GLY A 354 3.40 7.45 7.55
CA GLY A 354 4.17 8.47 6.82
C GLY A 354 5.26 9.12 7.68
N TRP A 355 4.96 9.44 8.94
CA TRP A 355 5.93 9.97 9.90
C TRP A 355 7.05 8.96 10.21
N VAL A 356 6.72 7.68 10.37
CA VAL A 356 7.71 6.59 10.59
C VAL A 356 8.69 6.52 9.43
N ALA A 357 8.19 6.56 8.18
CA ALA A 357 9.03 6.55 7.00
C ALA A 357 9.98 7.77 6.95
N ASP A 358 9.44 8.97 7.17
CA ASP A 358 10.24 10.20 7.20
C ASP A 358 11.31 10.17 8.32
N ALA A 359 10.98 9.65 9.50
CA ALA A 359 11.89 9.53 10.64
C ALA A 359 13.01 8.50 10.40
N ALA A 360 12.69 7.35 9.82
CA ALA A 360 13.68 6.35 9.43
C ALA A 360 14.66 6.91 8.36
N HIS A 361 14.12 7.61 7.35
CA HIS A 361 14.93 8.28 6.33
C HIS A 361 15.84 9.36 6.94
N ALA A 362 15.33 10.15 7.90
CA ALA A 362 16.13 11.14 8.61
C ALA A 362 17.26 10.51 9.45
N ALA A 363 17.08 9.29 9.93
CA ALA A 363 18.13 8.49 10.58
C ALA A 363 19.10 7.82 9.57
N GLY A 364 18.88 7.99 8.26
CA GLY A 364 19.70 7.43 7.20
C GLY A 364 19.47 5.93 6.99
N LEU A 365 18.26 5.44 7.24
CA LEU A 365 17.84 4.05 7.05
C LEU A 365 16.77 4.00 5.96
N ALA A 366 16.80 2.98 5.10
CA ALA A 366 15.62 2.66 4.30
C ALA A 366 14.52 2.08 5.20
N VAL A 367 13.28 2.04 4.72
CA VAL A 367 12.13 1.63 5.54
C VAL A 367 11.16 0.76 4.75
N PHE A 368 10.76 -0.36 5.34
CA PHE A 368 9.76 -1.26 4.76
C PHE A 368 8.40 -0.97 5.38
N GLN A 369 7.36 -0.89 4.56
CA GLN A 369 6.00 -0.91 5.09
C GLN A 369 5.75 -2.34 5.59
N LYS A 370 5.38 -2.51 6.85
CA LYS A 370 4.88 -3.78 7.36
C LYS A 370 3.37 -3.85 7.16
N ASN A 371 2.86 -4.90 6.50
CA ASN A 371 1.43 -5.15 6.28
C ASN A 371 0.65 -3.94 5.69
N GLY A 372 -0.68 -3.90 5.85
CA GLY A 372 -1.55 -2.82 5.37
C GLY A 372 -1.63 -2.69 3.83
N PRO A 373 -1.85 -3.78 3.08
CA PRO A 373 -1.95 -3.75 1.62
C PRO A 373 -3.06 -2.81 1.10
N ASP A 374 -4.12 -2.63 1.88
CA ASP A 374 -5.22 -1.70 1.63
C ASP A 374 -4.81 -0.21 1.73
N LYS A 375 -3.69 0.09 2.40
CA LYS A 375 -3.21 1.46 2.68
C LYS A 375 -2.13 1.95 1.71
N ILE A 376 -1.59 1.08 0.85
CA ILE A 376 -0.43 1.34 -0.04
C ILE A 376 -0.61 2.60 -0.91
N LEU A 377 -1.82 2.86 -1.41
CA LEU A 377 -2.14 4.00 -2.28
C LEU A 377 -2.77 5.19 -1.54
N LEU A 378 -2.98 5.07 -0.23
CA LEU A 378 -3.53 6.15 0.58
C LEU A 378 -2.45 7.17 0.92
N ARG A 379 -2.87 8.42 1.16
CA ARG A 379 -1.97 9.56 1.34
C ARG A 379 -1.90 10.01 2.79
N ASP A 380 -0.70 10.28 3.27
CA ASP A 380 -0.49 10.92 4.56
C ASP A 380 -0.85 12.42 4.51
N ARG A 381 -0.76 13.06 5.67
CA ARG A 381 -0.91 14.51 5.85
C ARG A 381 0.04 15.37 5.04
N THR A 382 1.12 14.82 4.47
CA THR A 382 2.02 15.53 3.54
C THR A 382 1.56 15.41 2.09
N GLY A 383 0.50 14.64 1.83
CA GLY A 383 -0.09 14.40 0.52
C GLY A 383 0.63 13.31 -0.27
N LYS A 384 1.55 12.56 0.34
CA LYS A 384 2.32 11.50 -0.31
C LYS A 384 1.70 10.13 -0.07
N MET A 385 1.66 9.29 -1.09
CA MET A 385 1.16 7.92 -0.95
C MET A 385 2.13 7.09 -0.09
N MET A 386 1.64 6.10 0.63
CA MET A 386 2.50 5.17 1.39
C MET A 386 3.56 4.52 0.49
N VAL A 387 3.19 4.05 -0.69
CA VAL A 387 4.13 3.51 -1.68
C VAL A 387 5.18 4.52 -2.18
N GLU A 388 4.96 5.83 -2.01
CA GLU A 388 5.96 6.86 -2.30
C GLU A 388 6.93 7.08 -1.12
N LYS A 389 6.45 6.89 0.12
CA LYS A 389 7.17 7.09 1.38
C LYS A 389 8.09 5.93 1.75
N PHE A 390 7.66 4.69 1.55
CA PHE A 390 8.43 3.50 1.93
C PHE A 390 9.31 2.96 0.79
N ASP A 391 10.42 2.30 1.11
CA ASP A 391 11.40 1.78 0.13
C ASP A 391 11.10 0.33 -0.31
N GLY A 392 10.22 -0.34 0.42
CA GLY A 392 9.70 -1.67 0.13
C GLY A 392 8.51 -2.00 1.01
N ILE A 393 7.98 -3.21 0.87
CA ILE A 393 6.94 -3.77 1.73
C ILE A 393 7.33 -5.17 2.18
N LEU A 394 7.07 -5.49 3.44
CA LEU A 394 7.05 -6.84 3.99
C LEU A 394 5.63 -7.10 4.47
N ASN A 395 4.95 -8.05 3.84
CA ASN A 395 3.58 -8.44 4.19
C ASN A 395 3.57 -9.85 4.76
N GLU A 396 2.58 -10.13 5.58
CA GLU A 396 2.28 -11.47 6.06
C GLU A 396 0.95 -11.93 5.46
N GLN A 397 0.96 -13.15 4.95
CA GLN A 397 -0.23 -13.94 4.61
C GLN A 397 -1.07 -13.36 3.47
N CYS A 398 -0.45 -12.66 2.50
CA CYS A 398 -1.22 -12.05 1.43
C CYS A 398 -1.98 -13.10 0.59
N GLN A 399 -1.46 -14.31 0.47
CA GLN A 399 -2.07 -15.39 -0.29
C GLN A 399 -3.20 -16.02 0.51
N GLU A 400 -3.01 -16.22 1.83
CA GLU A 400 -4.07 -16.71 2.70
C GLU A 400 -5.28 -15.77 2.71
N TYR A 401 -5.06 -14.46 2.74
CA TYR A 401 -6.12 -13.46 2.80
C TYR A 401 -6.55 -12.90 1.43
N GLY A 402 -5.90 -13.30 0.34
CA GLY A 402 -6.27 -12.92 -1.02
C GLY A 402 -5.97 -11.45 -1.38
N GLU A 403 -4.92 -10.88 -0.80
CA GLU A 403 -4.56 -9.47 -0.86
C GLU A 403 -3.22 -9.17 -1.57
N CYS A 404 -2.53 -10.20 -2.08
CA CYS A 404 -1.22 -10.05 -2.76
C CYS A 404 -1.19 -9.07 -3.93
N ALA A 405 -2.33 -8.84 -4.60
CA ALA A 405 -2.37 -7.95 -5.76
C ALA A 405 -1.94 -6.51 -5.42
N ALA A 406 -2.17 -6.06 -4.18
CA ALA A 406 -1.80 -4.72 -3.74
C ALA A 406 -0.28 -4.54 -3.61
N LEU A 407 0.45 -5.58 -3.18
CA LEU A 407 1.91 -5.56 -3.03
C LEU A 407 2.61 -5.27 -4.37
N ALA A 408 2.00 -5.65 -5.50
CA ALA A 408 2.54 -5.39 -6.83
C ALA A 408 2.68 -3.89 -7.15
N GLU A 409 2.04 -2.99 -6.40
CA GLU A 409 2.27 -1.54 -6.54
C GLU A 409 3.69 -1.12 -6.16
N TYR A 410 4.34 -1.81 -5.22
CA TYR A 410 5.76 -1.60 -4.92
C TYR A 410 6.64 -2.07 -6.08
N THR A 411 6.38 -3.27 -6.60
CA THR A 411 7.22 -3.88 -7.65
C THR A 411 7.12 -3.13 -8.98
N LYS A 412 5.92 -2.64 -9.33
CA LYS A 412 5.70 -1.73 -10.49
C LYS A 412 6.52 -0.44 -10.40
N ARG A 413 6.93 -0.04 -9.20
CA ARG A 413 7.73 1.17 -8.93
C ARG A 413 9.21 0.85 -8.72
N GLY A 414 9.62 -0.39 -9.03
CA GLY A 414 11.00 -0.84 -8.85
C GLY A 414 11.39 -1.05 -7.39
N LYS A 415 10.42 -1.08 -6.47
CA LYS A 415 10.63 -1.31 -5.03
C LYS A 415 10.46 -2.77 -4.67
N LEU A 416 11.09 -3.19 -3.58
CA LEU A 416 11.04 -4.56 -3.12
C LEU A 416 9.69 -4.87 -2.46
N ALA A 417 9.10 -6.02 -2.80
CA ALA A 417 7.95 -6.57 -2.10
C ALA A 417 8.27 -7.98 -1.61
N LEU A 418 8.09 -8.17 -0.30
CA LEU A 418 8.33 -9.40 0.44
C LEU A 418 7.00 -9.89 0.99
N ASP A 419 6.79 -11.20 1.02
CA ASP A 419 5.60 -11.81 1.62
C ASP A 419 5.95 -13.08 2.39
N VAL A 420 5.28 -13.30 3.52
CA VAL A 420 5.48 -14.48 4.38
C VAL A 420 4.18 -15.21 4.65
N GLU A 421 4.16 -16.52 4.39
CA GLU A 421 3.02 -17.38 4.66
C GLU A 421 3.29 -18.34 5.82
N TYR A 422 2.30 -18.54 6.70
CA TYR A 422 2.42 -19.44 7.86
C TYR A 422 1.50 -20.65 7.79
N LYS A 423 0.36 -20.53 7.10
CA LYS A 423 -0.73 -21.52 7.16
C LYS A 423 -0.26 -22.94 6.85
N SER A 424 -0.50 -23.85 7.79
CA SER A 424 -0.26 -25.27 7.56
C SER A 424 -1.09 -25.78 6.38
N GLY A 425 -0.48 -26.61 5.52
CA GLY A 425 -1.12 -27.13 4.31
C GLY A 425 -1.24 -26.15 3.13
N LEU A 426 -1.01 -24.85 3.33
CA LEU A 426 -0.93 -23.89 2.21
C LEU A 426 0.37 -24.11 1.43
N SER A 427 0.25 -24.25 0.10
CA SER A 427 1.39 -24.26 -0.82
C SER A 427 1.51 -22.87 -1.46
N LEU A 428 2.74 -22.35 -1.56
CA LEU A 428 2.97 -21.05 -2.19
C LEU A 428 2.58 -21.08 -3.67
N ASN A 429 1.82 -20.09 -4.12
CA ASN A 429 1.47 -19.87 -5.50
C ASN A 429 2.60 -19.12 -6.21
N CYS A 430 3.69 -19.82 -6.47
CA CYS A 430 4.91 -19.19 -7.01
C CYS A 430 4.74 -18.57 -8.41
N THR A 431 3.76 -19.03 -9.17
CA THR A 431 3.37 -18.41 -10.44
C THR A 431 2.78 -17.02 -10.21
N GLN A 432 1.88 -16.86 -9.24
CA GLN A 432 1.30 -15.57 -8.87
C GLN A 432 2.37 -14.61 -8.34
N PHE A 433 3.18 -15.06 -7.38
CA PHE A 433 4.24 -14.23 -6.79
C PHE A 433 5.26 -13.79 -7.84
N SER A 434 5.72 -14.70 -8.70
CA SER A 434 6.62 -14.35 -9.80
C SER A 434 5.98 -13.38 -10.80
N GLY A 435 4.69 -13.55 -11.11
CA GLY A 435 3.96 -12.65 -12.01
C GLY A 435 3.75 -11.25 -11.44
N GLN A 436 3.72 -11.12 -10.10
CA GLN A 436 3.59 -9.85 -9.39
C GLN A 436 4.94 -9.25 -8.96
N GLY A 437 6.05 -9.96 -9.17
CA GLY A 437 7.38 -9.56 -8.71
C GLY A 437 7.56 -9.61 -7.19
N VAL A 438 6.69 -10.32 -6.47
CA VAL A 438 6.71 -10.44 -5.01
C VAL A 438 7.61 -11.62 -4.63
N ASN A 439 8.50 -11.42 -3.65
CA ASN A 439 9.41 -12.43 -3.15
C ASN A 439 8.82 -13.11 -1.92
N ALA A 440 8.07 -14.19 -2.14
CA ALA A 440 7.38 -14.91 -1.07
C ALA A 440 8.20 -16.05 -0.47
N MET A 441 8.02 -16.26 0.83
CA MET A 441 8.47 -17.46 1.52
C MET A 441 7.43 -17.98 2.50
N LYS A 442 7.45 -19.29 2.77
CA LYS A 442 6.70 -19.90 3.85
C LYS A 442 7.63 -20.04 5.06
N ARG A 443 7.17 -19.59 6.23
CA ARG A 443 7.93 -19.63 7.49
C ARG A 443 7.16 -20.30 8.61
N ASP A 444 7.88 -20.64 9.66
CA ASP A 444 7.31 -20.90 10.98
C ASP A 444 6.88 -19.58 11.64
N LEU A 445 5.87 -19.63 12.51
CA LEU A 445 5.31 -18.46 13.18
C LEU A 445 6.31 -17.81 14.15
N ASP A 446 7.18 -18.63 14.75
CA ASP A 446 8.20 -18.16 15.70
C ASP A 446 9.39 -17.48 14.99
N LEU A 447 9.44 -17.51 13.65
CA LEU A 447 10.48 -16.91 12.81
C LEU A 447 11.90 -17.26 13.30
N VAL A 448 12.12 -18.52 13.68
CA VAL A 448 13.41 -18.97 14.25
C VAL A 448 14.48 -19.15 13.17
N ALA A 449 15.74 -19.23 13.57
CA ALA A 449 16.86 -19.38 12.63
C ALA A 449 17.09 -20.86 12.20
N PRO A 450 17.79 -21.09 11.07
CA PRO A 450 18.19 -22.44 10.66
C PRO A 450 18.93 -23.21 11.77
N GLY A 451 18.44 -24.41 12.07
CA GLY A 451 19.00 -25.27 13.13
C GLY A 451 18.26 -25.19 14.47
N MET A 452 17.33 -24.24 14.62
CA MET A 452 16.42 -24.19 15.76
C MET A 452 15.21 -25.10 15.55
N SER A 453 14.62 -25.57 16.65
CA SER A 453 13.40 -26.39 16.59
C SER A 453 12.25 -25.59 16.00
N GLY A 454 11.49 -26.19 15.08
CA GLY A 454 10.37 -25.52 14.41
C GLY A 454 10.74 -24.77 13.13
N TYR A 455 12.04 -24.58 12.85
CA TYR A 455 12.49 -23.86 11.64
C TYR A 455 11.86 -24.40 10.36
N LEU A 456 11.16 -23.52 9.64
CA LEU A 456 10.58 -23.78 8.33
C LEU A 456 10.97 -22.65 7.40
N ARG A 457 11.56 -22.95 6.25
CA ARG A 457 11.74 -21.98 5.16
C ARG A 457 11.52 -22.64 3.82
N GLN A 458 10.51 -22.20 3.09
CA GLN A 458 10.23 -22.64 1.72
C GLN A 458 10.08 -21.42 0.83
N THR A 459 10.90 -21.27 -0.20
CA THR A 459 10.89 -20.12 -1.09
C THR A 459 10.28 -20.47 -2.45
N CYS A 460 9.80 -19.46 -3.17
CA CYS A 460 9.41 -19.61 -4.58
C CYS A 460 10.57 -19.62 -5.58
N ASN A 461 11.78 -19.33 -5.11
CA ASN A 461 13.00 -19.27 -5.88
C ASN A 461 13.93 -20.42 -5.50
#